data_AF-A0A917VZM3-F1
#
_entry.id   AF-A0A917VZM3-F1
#
_cell.length_a   1.000
_cell.length_b   1.000
_cell.length_c   1.000
_cell.angle_alpha   90.00
_cell.angle_beta   90.00
_cell.angle_gamma   90.00
#
_symmetry.space_group_name_H-M   'P 1'
#
loop_
_entity.id
_entity.type
_entity.pdbx_description
1 polymer ?
#
loop_
_entity_poly.entity_id
_entity_poly.type
_entity_poly.pdbx_seq_one_letter_code
_entity_poly.pdbx_strand_id
1 'polypeptide(L)' 'MPSQHRFPVMTVRADPELHERSKAAVAAIDSNLNAHVVAFLRWLVHDTDEFPTRPAEPTS' A
#
# COMPACT_ATOMS: atom_id res chain seq x y z
N MET A 1 18.56 -21.16 3.03
CA MET A 1 17.30 -21.23 3.79
C MET A 1 16.23 -20.55 2.94
N PRO A 2 15.09 -21.19 2.64
CA PRO A 2 14.05 -20.49 1.90
C PRO A 2 13.49 -19.41 2.83
N SER A 3 13.51 -18.15 2.39
CA SER A 3 12.87 -17.04 3.10
C SER A 3 11.37 -17.34 3.19
N GLN A 4 10.95 -17.97 4.27
CA GLN A 4 9.54 -18.13 4.58
C GLN A 4 9.04 -16.75 5.04
N HIS A 5 8.19 -16.14 4.22
CA HIS A 5 7.45 -14.96 4.65
C HIS A 5 6.69 -15.31 5.93
N ARG A 6 6.86 -14.49 6.98
CA ARG A 6 6.23 -14.70 8.31
C ARG A 6 4.69 -14.75 8.22
N PHE A 7 4.11 -14.16 7.18
CA PHE A 7 2.67 -14.11 6.94
C PHE A 7 2.33 -14.60 5.54
N PRO A 8 1.16 -15.26 5.34
CA PRO A 8 0.69 -15.66 4.03
C PRO A 8 0.49 -14.44 3.12
N VAL A 9 0.73 -14.62 1.83
CA VAL A 9 0.55 -13.56 0.82
C VAL A 9 -0.93 -13.29 0.62
N MET A 10 -1.31 -12.01 0.70
CA MET A 10 -2.63 -11.52 0.30
C MET A 10 -2.54 -10.93 -1.10
N THR A 11 -3.29 -11.49 -2.06
CA THR A 11 -3.34 -10.98 -3.43
C THR A 11 -4.56 -10.08 -3.60
N VAL A 12 -4.34 -8.78 -3.76
CA VAL A 12 -5.39 -7.81 -4.09
C VAL A 12 -5.58 -7.79 -5.61
N ARG A 13 -6.81 -8.07 -6.07
CA ARG A 13 -7.17 -7.99 -7.49
C ARG A 13 -7.75 -6.60 -7.78
N ALA A 14 -6.87 -5.62 -7.89
CA ALA A 14 -7.24 -4.28 -8.34
C ALA A 14 -7.38 -4.25 -9.87
N ASP A 15 -8.14 -3.27 -10.37
CA ASP A 15 -8.07 -2.90 -11.79
C ASP A 15 -6.60 -2.62 -12.19
N PRO A 16 -6.12 -3.11 -13.35
CA PRO A 16 -4.72 -2.94 -13.74
C PRO A 16 -4.28 -1.47 -13.84
N GLU A 17 -5.15 -0.57 -14.31
CA GLU A 17 -4.85 0.85 -14.38
C GLU A 17 -4.71 1.44 -12.97
N LEU A 18 -5.63 1.06 -12.07
CA LEU A 18 -5.55 1.47 -10.67
C LEU A 18 -4.27 0.96 -10.00
N HIS A 19 -3.86 -0.28 -10.28
CA HIS A 19 -2.63 -0.86 -9.74
C HIS A 19 -1.39 -0.05 -10.16
N GLU A 20 -1.24 0.25 -11.45
CA GLU A 20 -0.09 1.01 -11.95
C GLU A 20 -0.08 2.45 -11.42
N ARG A 21 -1.23 3.14 -11.40
CA ARG A 21 -1.32 4.50 -10.82
C ARG A 21 -0.99 4.51 -9.33
N SER A 22 -1.45 3.51 -8.58
CA SER A 22 -1.17 3.39 -7.15
C SER A 22 0.32 3.14 -6.90
N LYS A 23 0.95 2.30 -7.73
CA LYS A 23 2.39 2.01 -7.67
C LYS A 23 3.23 3.25 -7.97
N ALA A 24 2.85 4.03 -8.98
CA ALA A 24 3.52 5.29 -9.31
C ALA A 24 3.38 6.32 -8.18
N ALA A 25 2.19 6.46 -7.60
CA ALA A 25 1.92 7.39 -6.52
C ALA A 25 2.76 7.11 -5.26
N VAL A 26 2.84 5.85 -4.82
CA VAL A 26 3.65 5.49 -3.64
C VAL A 26 5.16 5.59 -3.90
N ALA A 27 5.61 5.34 -5.13
CA ALA A 27 7.02 5.49 -5.50
C ALA A 27 7.48 6.96 -5.45
N ALA A 28 6.60 7.92 -5.74
CA ALA A 28 6.91 9.35 -5.69
C ALA A 28 7.25 9.85 -4.27
N ILE A 29 6.85 9.12 -3.23
CA ILE A 29 7.10 9.44 -1.82
C ILE A 29 8.06 8.45 -1.14
N ASP A 30 8.87 7.74 -1.93
CA ASP A 30 9.82 6.71 -1.47
C ASP A 30 9.19 5.65 -0.55
N SER A 31 7.96 5.25 -0.89
CA SER A 31 7.20 4.25 -0.14
C SER A 31 6.79 3.07 -1.01
N ASN A 32 6.07 2.11 -0.43
CA ASN A 32 5.61 0.92 -1.14
C ASN A 32 4.13 0.65 -0.92
N LEU A 33 3.52 -0.01 -1.91
CA LEU A 33 2.09 -0.29 -1.94
C LEU A 33 1.66 -1.20 -0.79
N ASN A 34 2.48 -2.18 -0.44
CA ASN A 34 2.21 -3.09 0.66
C ASN A 34 2.11 -2.35 2.01
N ALA A 35 3.01 -1.41 2.28
CA ALA A 35 2.99 -0.60 3.51
C ALA A 35 1.72 0.23 3.61
N HIS A 36 1.26 0.81 2.49
CA HIS A 36 0.01 1.57 2.45
C HIS A 36 -1.22 0.67 2.69
N VAL A 37 -1.26 -0.52 2.09
CA VAL A 37 -2.34 -1.49 2.31
C VAL A 37 -2.38 -1.95 3.76
N VAL A 38 -1.22 -2.27 4.35
CA VAL A 38 -1.14 -2.67 5.77
C VAL A 38 -1.56 -1.53 6.70
N ALA A 39 -1.14 -0.29 6.43
CA ALA A 39 -1.55 0.87 7.20
C ALA A 39 -3.06 1.11 7.12
N PHE A 40 -3.65 0.98 5.94
CA PHE A 40 -5.10 1.05 5.76
C PHE A 40 -5.84 -0.05 6.55
N LEU A 41 -5.34 -1.29 6.53
CA LEU A 41 -5.95 -2.38 7.29
C LEU A 41 -5.86 -2.15 8.80
N ARG A 42 -4.75 -1.60 9.31
CA ARG A 42 -4.61 -1.21 10.73
C ARG A 42 -5.61 -0.13 11.11
N TRP A 43 -5.78 0.88 10.27
CA TRP A 43 -6.80 1.90 10.47
C TRP A 43 -8.21 1.30 10.48
N LEU A 44 -8.49 0.37 9.55
CA LEU A 44 -9.80 -0.29 9.44
C LEU A 44 -10.17 -1.12 10.68
N VAL A 45 -9.18 -1.71 11.35
CA VAL A 45 -9.40 -2.49 12.58
C VAL A 45 -9.24 -1.67 13.87
N HIS A 46 -9.11 -0.34 13.76
CA HIS A 46 -8.91 0.59 14.87
C HIS A 46 -7.63 0.35 15.69
N ASP A 47 -6.59 -0.25 15.08
CA ASP A 47 -5.24 -0.29 15.68
C ASP A 47 -4.56 1.08 15.65
N THR A 48 -5.01 1.97 14.76
CA THR A 48 -4.57 3.36 14.63
C THR A 48 -5.70 4.24 14.12
N ASP A 49 -5.79 5.48 14.62
CA ASP A 49 -6.69 6.51 14.09
C ASP A 49 -6.03 7.33 12.96
N GLU A 50 -4.73 7.13 12.71
CA GLU A 50 -3.98 7.82 11.67
C GLU A 50 -4.12 7.09 10.32
N PHE A 51 -4.68 7.80 9.34
CA PHE A 51 -4.81 7.30 7.97
C PHE A 51 -3.46 7.40 7.22
N PRO A 52 -3.09 6.43 6.34
CA PRO A 52 -1.86 6.54 5.56
C PRO A 52 -1.83 7.83 4.74
N THR A 53 -0.66 8.49 4.72
CA THR A 53 -0.46 9.74 3.98
C THR A 53 -0.80 9.52 2.51
N ARG A 54 -1.77 10.30 2.00
CA ARG A 54 -2.09 10.30 0.58
C ARG A 54 -0.89 10.88 -0.19
N PRO A 55 -0.32 10.16 -1.17
CA PRO A 55 0.72 10.76 -2.02
C PRO A 55 0.18 12.02 -2.68
N ALA A 56 1.01 13.06 -2.77
CA ALA A 56 0.64 14.27 -3.49
C ALA A 56 0.27 13.91 -4.94
N GLU A 57 -0.68 14.64 -5.53
CA GLU A 57 -0.96 14.47 -6.95
C GLU A 57 0.35 14.68 -7.73
N PRO A 58 0.69 13.80 -8.68
CA PRO A 58 1.81 14.06 -9.56
C PRO A 58 1.48 15.35 -10.32
N THR A 59 2.20 16.43 -10.00
CA THR A 59 2.05 17.70 -10.68
C THR A 59 2.33 17.45 -12.17
N SER A 60 1.32 17.71 -13.01
CA SER A 60 1.41 17.58 -14.48
C SER A 60 2.45 18.53 -15.08
#